data_AF-A0A455U9T3-F1
#
_entry.id   AF-A0A455U9T3-F1
#
_cell.length_a   1.000
_cell.length_b   1.000
_cell.length_c   1.000
_cell.angle_alpha   90.00
_cell.angle_beta   90.00
_cell.angle_gamma   90.00
#
_symmetry.space_group_name_H-M   'P 1'
#
loop_
_entity.id
_entity.type
_entity.pdbx_description
1 polymer ?
#
loop_
_entity_poly.entity_id
_entity_poly.type
_entity_poly.pdbx_seq_one_letter_code
_entity_poly.pdbx_strand_id
1 'polypeptide(L)' 'MRVSNYRVHNEAVVEEFADQFPETELLEVDEVFGSWDEAMETHFEGGALLDQLQRR' A
#
# COMPACT_ATOMS: atom_id res chain seq x y z
N MET A 1 8.30 -5.06 25.15
CA MET A 1 7.37 -4.63 24.08
C MET A 1 7.68 -5.46 22.84
N ARG A 2 6.72 -6.21 22.28
CA ARG A 2 6.95 -6.90 20.99
C ARG A 2 6.81 -5.82 19.91
N VAL A 3 7.90 -5.48 19.23
CA VAL A 3 7.84 -4.56 18.10
C VAL A 3 7.17 -5.33 16.96
N SER A 4 5.93 -4.97 16.67
CA SER A 4 5.27 -5.39 15.43
C SER A 4 5.81 -4.51 14.30
N ASN A 5 6.19 -5.08 13.15
CA ASN A 5 6.82 -4.35 12.02
C ASN A 5 5.84 -3.42 11.26
N TYR A 6 4.84 -2.85 11.92
CA TYR A 6 3.90 -1.90 11.32
C TYR A 6 4.42 -0.47 11.50
N ARG A 7 4.30 0.37 10.47
CA ARG A 7 4.50 1.81 10.60
C ARG A 7 3.31 2.38 11.41
N VAL A 8 3.61 2.97 12.56
CA VAL A 8 2.60 3.61 13.42
C VAL A 8 2.58 5.12 13.20
N HIS A 9 1.47 5.78 13.50
CA HIS A 9 1.31 7.23 13.27
C HIS A 9 1.62 8.11 14.51
N ASN A 10 1.95 7.51 15.66
CA ASN A 10 2.30 8.29 16.84
C ASN A 10 3.71 8.90 16.66
N GLU A 11 3.80 10.22 16.67
CA GLU A 11 5.04 10.97 16.40
C GLU A 11 6.21 10.53 17.29
N ALA A 12 6.00 10.37 18.60
CA ALA A 12 7.05 9.96 19.53
C ALA A 12 7.58 8.56 19.22
N VAL A 13 6.70 7.65 18.77
CA VAL A 13 7.11 6.29 18.38
C VAL A 13 7.79 6.29 17.01
N VAL A 14 7.36 7.14 16.07
CA VAL A 14 8.02 7.29 14.77
C VAL A 14 9.47 7.76 14.95
N GLU A 15 9.70 8.75 15.82
CA GLU A 15 11.04 9.24 16.13
C GLU A 15 11.91 8.16 16.80
N GLU A 16 11.36 7.40 17.77
CA GLU A 16 12.09 6.32 18.46
C GLU A 16 12.56 5.21 17.50
N PHE A 17 11.82 4.95 16.43
CA PHE A 17 12.06 3.84 15.51
C PHE A 17 12.44 4.27 14.08
N ALA A 18 12.83 5.54 13.88
CA ALA A 18 13.16 6.08 12.55
C ALA A 18 14.25 5.27 11.82
N ASP A 19 15.24 4.75 12.55
CA ASP A 19 16.32 3.94 11.98
C ASP A 19 15.85 2.61 11.37
N GLN A 20 14.65 2.12 11.71
CA GLN A 20 14.08 0.89 11.17
C GLN A 20 13.23 1.10 9.92
N PHE A 21 12.83 2.35 9.65
CA PHE A 21 11.93 2.68 8.56
C PHE A 21 12.60 3.69 7.64
N PRO A 22 13.22 3.25 6.54
CA PRO A 22 13.82 4.18 5.59
C PRO A 22 12.75 5.16 5.08
N GLU A 23 13.20 6.38 4.82
CA GLU A 23 12.41 7.38 4.13
C GLU A 23 12.06 6.83 2.74
N THR A 24 10.77 6.82 2.41
CA THR A 24 10.26 6.21 1.18
C THR A 24 9.07 7.03 0.72
N GLU A 25 9.03 7.32 -0.57
CA GLU A 25 7.86 7.91 -1.21
C GLU A 25 6.71 6.90 -1.15
N LEU A 26 5.61 7.32 -0.53
CA LEU A 26 4.38 6.54 -0.43
C LEU A 26 3.35 7.15 -1.36
N LEU A 27 2.70 6.32 -2.16
CA LEU A 27 1.61 6.73 -3.03
C LEU A 27 0.29 6.31 -2.40
N GLU A 28 -0.70 7.20 -2.45
CA GLU A 28 -2.05 6.88 -2.00
C GLU A 28 -2.85 6.24 -3.14
N VAL A 29 -3.74 5.31 -2.80
CA VAL A 29 -4.60 4.64 -3.80
C VAL A 29 -5.49 5.65 -4.50
N ASP A 30 -6.04 6.61 -3.76
CA ASP A 30 -6.94 7.62 -4.33
C ASP A 30 -6.20 8.55 -5.31
N GLU A 31 -4.90 8.80 -5.11
CA GLU A 31 -4.09 9.63 -6.01
C GLU A 31 -3.73 8.92 -7.31
N VAL A 32 -3.47 7.61 -7.25
CA VAL A 32 -3.01 6.83 -8.41
C VAL A 32 -4.16 6.19 -9.18
N PHE A 33 -5.19 5.73 -8.47
CA PHE A 33 -6.26 4.90 -9.01
C PHE A 33 -7.66 5.48 -8.79
N GLY A 34 -7.79 6.64 -8.14
CA GLY A 34 -9.07 7.33 -7.88
C GLY A 34 -9.81 6.81 -6.65
N SER A 35 -10.04 5.50 -6.57
CA SER A 35 -10.63 4.85 -5.39
C SER A 35 -10.26 3.38 -5.32
N TRP A 36 -10.47 2.76 -4.15
CA TRP A 36 -10.34 1.31 -4.00
C TRP A 36 -11.32 0.53 -4.89
N ASP A 37 -12.55 1.03 -5.07
CA ASP A 37 -13.55 0.36 -5.93
C ASP A 37 -13.09 0.36 -7.39
N GLU A 38 -12.63 1.50 -7.91
CA GLU A 38 -12.10 1.62 -9.29
C GLU A 38 -10.83 0.79 -9.51
N ALA A 39 -9.93 0.75 -8.51
CA ALA A 39 -8.73 -0.08 -8.54
C ALA A 39 -9.08 -1.59 -8.59
N MET A 40 -10.09 -2.01 -7.83
CA MET A 40 -10.55 -3.40 -7.80
C MET A 40 -11.20 -3.81 -9.12
N GLU A 41 -12.10 -2.98 -9.66
CA GLU A 41 -12.75 -3.20 -10.95
C GLU A 41 -11.72 -3.30 -12.09
N THR A 42 -10.79 -2.35 -12.15
CA THR A 42 -9.83 -2.24 -13.26
C THR A 42 -8.79 -3.36 -13.25
N HIS A 43 -8.31 -3.75 -12.07
CA HIS A 43 -7.15 -4.65 -11.97
C HIS A 43 -7.53 -6.10 -11.63
N PHE A 44 -8.57 -6.32 -10.82
CA PHE A 44 -8.76 -7.59 -10.11
C PHE A 44 -10.11 -8.28 -10.35
N GLU A 45 -11.08 -7.64 -11.00
CA GLU A 45 -12.33 -8.31 -11.39
C GLU A 45 -12.11 -9.44 -12.41
N GLY A 46 -13.10 -10.32 -12.54
CA GLY A 46 -13.05 -11.45 -13.47
C GLY A 46 -12.88 -10.98 -14.91
N GLY A 47 -11.77 -11.36 -15.55
CA GLY A 47 -11.41 -10.90 -16.90
C GLY A 47 -10.68 -9.55 -16.97
N ALA A 48 -10.41 -8.91 -15.83
CA ALA A 48 -9.64 -7.67 -15.74
C ALA A 48 -8.14 -7.86 -16.03
N LEU A 49 -7.34 -6.84 -15.77
CA LEU A 49 -5.93 -6.81 -16.18
C LEU A 49 -5.10 -7.96 -15.63
N LEU A 50 -5.27 -8.33 -14.35
CA LEU A 50 -4.53 -9.45 -13.76
C LEU A 50 -4.83 -10.77 -14.50
N ASP A 51 -6.11 -11.04 -14.76
CA ASP A 51 -6.57 -12.21 -15.49
C ASP A 51 -6.00 -12.27 -16.91
N GLN A 52 -5.95 -11.12 -17.59
CA GLN A 52 -5.39 -11.02 -18.94
C GLN A 52 -3.89 -11.30 -18.95
N LEU A 53 -3.15 -10.83 -17.94
CA LEU A 53 -1.71 -11.06 -17.80
C LEU A 53 -1.40 -12.53 -17.48
N GLN A 54 -2.21 -13.19 -16.66
CA GLN A 54 -2.00 -14.60 -16.28
C GLN A 54 -2.34 -15.60 -17.39
N ARG A 55 -3.19 -15.21 -18.35
CA ARG A 55 -3.58 -16.04 -19.51
C ARG A 55 -2.60 -15.96 -20.68
N ARG A 56 -1.56 -15.15 -20.57
CA ARG A 56 -0.51 -14.96 -21.59
C ARG A 56 0.59 -16.00 -21.44
#